data_AF-A0A5M3PQ65-F1
#
_entry.id   AF-A0A5M3PQ65-F1
#
_cell.length_a   1.000
_cell.length_b   1.000
_cell.length_c   1.000
_cell.angle_alpha   90.00
_cell.angle_beta   90.00
_cell.angle_gamma   90.00
#
_symmetry.space_group_name_H-M   'P 1'
#
loop_
_entity.id
_entity.type
_entity.pdbx_description
1 polymer ?
#
loop_
_entity_poly.entity_id
_entity_poly.type
_entity_poly.pdbx_seq_one_letter_code
_entity_poly.pdbx_strand_id
1 'polypeptide(L)' 'MEFSDDHQALLEVIPDVRDGLTRTERIILYVLQQTQRELEGRNVPTAMLYGRVLEYVDMSEAELHLYLDRLGVKGDGR' A
#
# COMPACT_ATOMS: atom_id res chain seq x y z
N MET A 1 22.29 19.84 -9.72
CA MET A 1 21.12 20.30 -8.93
C MET A 1 20.51 19.04 -8.32
N GLU A 2 21.07 18.58 -7.21
CA GLU A 2 20.72 17.31 -6.55
C GLU A 2 19.71 17.51 -5.39
N PHE A 3 18.89 18.55 -5.47
CA PHE A 3 17.86 18.84 -4.46
C PHE A 3 16.51 18.18 -4.76
N SER A 4 16.41 17.44 -5.88
CA SER A 4 15.14 16.90 -6.36
C SER A 4 14.75 15.56 -5.71
N ASP A 5 15.73 14.71 -5.35
CA ASP A 5 15.46 13.36 -4.84
C ASP A 5 15.04 13.38 -3.35
N ASP A 6 15.66 14.23 -2.53
CA ASP A 6 15.34 14.34 -1.11
C ASP A 6 13.90 14.76 -0.83
N HIS A 7 13.38 15.68 -1.65
CA HIS A 7 12.00 16.14 -1.52
C HIS A 7 11.01 15.02 -1.87
N GLN A 8 11.33 14.20 -2.87
CA GLN A 8 10.49 13.07 -3.25
C GLN A 8 10.48 11.99 -2.17
N ALA A 9 11.65 11.65 -1.62
CA ALA A 9 11.76 10.72 -0.50
C ALA A 9 11.00 11.20 0.74
N LEU A 10 11.05 12.51 1.04
CA LEU A 10 10.27 13.11 2.13
C LEU A 10 8.75 12.99 1.90
N LEU A 11 8.27 13.21 0.68
CA LEU A 11 6.86 13.07 0.35
C LEU A 11 6.35 11.61 0.46
N GLU A 12 7.23 10.62 0.38
CA GLU A 12 6.85 9.21 0.58
C GLU A 12 6.60 8.88 2.05
N VAL A 13 7.31 9.53 2.98
CA VAL A 13 7.23 9.23 4.41
C VAL A 13 6.32 10.17 5.20
N ILE A 14 6.06 11.38 4.70
CA ILE A 14 5.18 12.35 5.35
C ILE A 14 3.71 11.96 5.12
N PRO A 15 2.92 11.69 6.18
CA PRO A 15 1.49 11.42 6.03
C PRO A 15 0.73 12.67 5.57
N ASP A 16 -0.26 12.48 4.70
CA ASP A 16 -1.15 13.55 4.26
C ASP A 16 -2.09 13.97 5.40
N VAL A 17 -2.26 15.27 5.61
CA VAL A 17 -3.08 15.82 6.71
C VAL A 17 -4.57 15.48 6.62
N ARG A 18 -5.05 15.09 5.43
CA ARG A 18 -6.48 14.80 5.20
C ARG A 18 -6.87 13.41 5.67
N ASP A 19 -5.99 12.44 5.46
CA ASP A 19 -6.28 11.01 5.68
C ASP A 19 -5.27 10.32 6.60
N GLY A 20 -4.15 10.97 6.94
CA GLY A 20 -3.07 10.39 7.74
C GLY A 20 -2.29 9.29 7.01
N LEU A 21 -2.45 9.16 5.69
CA LEU A 21 -1.82 8.12 4.89
C LEU A 21 -0.55 8.64 4.21
N THR A 22 0.48 7.80 4.22
CA THR A 22 1.64 7.98 3.35
C THR A 22 1.30 7.65 1.90
N ARG A 23 2.20 7.99 0.97
CA ARG A 23 2.05 7.63 -0.45
C ARG A 23 1.89 6.11 -0.63
N THR A 24 2.73 5.34 0.06
CA THR A 24 2.73 3.86 0.00
C THR A 24 1.42 3.28 0.49
N GLU A 25 0.90 3.77 1.61
CA GLU A 25 -0.38 3.32 2.16
C GLU A 25 -1.55 3.58 1.22
N ARG A 26 -1.57 4.77 0.60
CA ARG A 26 -2.59 5.12 -0.39
C ARG A 26 -2.53 4.21 -1.61
N ILE A 27 -1.32 3.86 -2.08
CA ILE A 27 -1.13 2.89 -3.17
C ILE A 27 -1.68 1.52 -2.77
N ILE A 28 -1.34 1.02 -1.57
CA ILE A 28 -1.83 -0.27 -1.09
C ILE A 28 -3.37 -0.30 -1.06
N LEU A 29 -4.01 0.73 -0.50
CA LEU A 29 -5.47 0.82 -0.46
C LEU A 29 -6.10 0.94 -1.85
N TYR A 30 -5.47 1.69 -2.75
CA TYR A 30 -5.93 1.81 -4.14
C TYR A 30 -5.89 0.45 -4.86
N VAL A 31 -4.75 -0.26 -4.78
CA VAL A 31 -4.57 -1.57 -5.40
C VAL A 31 -5.52 -2.60 -4.79
N LEU A 32 -5.70 -2.58 -3.46
CA LEU A 32 -6.66 -3.42 -2.76
C LEU A 32 -8.07 -3.18 -3.29
N GLN A 33 -8.51 -1.93 -3.39
CA GLN A 33 -9.83 -1.58 -3.91
C GLN A 33 -10.03 -2.01 -5.37
N GLN A 34 -9.05 -1.79 -6.25
CA GLN A 34 -9.13 -2.26 -7.64
C GLN A 34 -9.27 -3.78 -7.70
N THR A 35 -8.45 -4.50 -6.92
CA THR A 35 -8.45 -5.97 -6.90
C THR A 35 -9.76 -6.52 -6.34
N GLN A 36 -10.32 -5.91 -5.29
CA GLN A 36 -11.64 -6.27 -4.77
C GLN A 36 -12.74 -6.11 -5.82
N ARG A 37 -12.71 -5.03 -6.62
CA ARG A 37 -13.69 -4.81 -7.70
C ARG A 37 -13.60 -5.90 -8.78
N GLU A 38 -12.39 -6.27 -9.17
CA GLU A 38 -12.14 -7.35 -10.14
C GLU A 38 -12.56 -8.72 -9.61
N LEU A 39 -12.46 -8.94 -8.29
CA LEU A 39 -12.92 -10.15 -7.62
C LEU A 39 -14.38 -10.08 -7.18
N GLU A 40 -15.17 -9.12 -7.66
CA GLU A 40 -16.60 -8.96 -7.36
C GLU A 40 -16.90 -8.84 -5.85
N GLY A 41 -16.01 -8.16 -5.12
CA GLY A 41 -16.11 -7.95 -3.68
C GLY A 41 -15.62 -9.12 -2.82
N ARG A 42 -15.06 -10.19 -3.42
CA ARG A 42 -14.40 -11.26 -2.66
C ARG A 42 -13.10 -10.79 -2.02
N ASN A 43 -12.64 -11.54 -1.02
CA ASN A 43 -11.36 -11.32 -0.37
C ASN A 43 -10.21 -11.37 -1.39
N VAL A 44 -9.27 -10.45 -1.22
CA VAL A 44 -8.03 -10.38 -2.01
C VAL A 44 -6.96 -11.18 -1.28
N PRO A 45 -6.43 -12.27 -1.85
CA PRO A 45 -5.32 -12.99 -1.24
C PRO A 45 -4.09 -12.08 -1.09
N THR A 46 -3.42 -12.10 0.06
CA THR A 46 -2.26 -11.24 0.35
C THR A 46 -1.15 -11.38 -0.69
N ALA A 47 -0.87 -12.59 -1.17
CA ALA A 47 0.12 -12.83 -2.23
C ALA A 47 -0.26 -12.15 -3.56
N MET A 48 -1.55 -12.11 -3.89
CA MET A 48 -2.05 -11.40 -5.07
C MET A 48 -1.91 -9.89 -4.89
N LEU A 49 -2.28 -9.37 -3.71
CA LEU A 49 -2.10 -7.97 -3.38
C LEU A 49 -0.62 -7.57 -3.47
N TYR A 50 0.28 -8.37 -2.89
CA TYR A 50 1.72 -8.14 -2.91
C TYR A 50 2.27 -8.02 -4.34
N GLY A 51 1.97 -8.99 -5.20
CA GLY A 51 2.42 -8.96 -6.60
C GLY A 51 1.98 -7.69 -7.33
N ARG A 52 0.76 -7.20 -7.07
CA ARG A 52 0.24 -5.98 -7.70
C ARG A 52 0.81 -4.70 -7.09
N VAL A 53 1.11 -4.68 -5.80
CA VAL A 53 1.73 -3.51 -5.13
C VAL A 53 3.16 -3.30 -5.63
N LEU A 54 3.90 -4.38 -5.89
CA LEU A 54 5.26 -4.31 -6.45
C LEU A 54 5.33 -3.63 -7.83
N GLU A 55 4.22 -3.56 -8.57
CA GLU A 55 4.16 -2.79 -9.82
C GLU A 55 4.27 -1.27 -9.59
N TYR A 56 4.07 -0.80 -8.36
CA TYR A 56 4.04 0.63 -8.02
C TYR A 56 5.11 1.05 -7.02
N VAL A 57 5.46 0.18 -6.06
CA VAL A 57 6.39 0.47 -4.96
C VAL A 57 7.25 -0.75 -4.70
N ASP A 58 8.57 -0.56 -4.72
CA ASP A 58 9.53 -1.58 -4.29
C ASP A 58 9.49 -1.72 -2.77
N MET A 59 9.20 -2.92 -2.29
CA MET A 59 9.17 -3.26 -0.87
C MET A 59 9.26 -4.76 -0.66
N SER A 60 9.66 -5.17 0.53
CA SER A 60 9.59 -6.55 0.98
C SER A 60 8.17 -6.97 1.37
N GLU A 61 7.92 -8.29 1.37
CA GLU A 61 6.67 -8.87 1.90
C GLU A 61 6.44 -8.50 3.37
N ALA A 62 7.51 -8.43 4.17
CA ALA A 62 7.45 -8.03 5.57
C ALA A 62 6.97 -6.57 5.73
N GLU A 63 7.44 -5.66 4.89
CA GLU A 63 6.99 -4.27 4.89
C GLU A 63 5.50 -4.16 4.51
N LEU A 64 5.06 -4.91 3.50
CA LEU A 64 3.64 -4.97 3.17
C LEU A 64 2.80 -5.39 4.38
N HIS A 65 3.21 -6.44 5.10
CA HIS A 65 2.50 -6.88 6.29
C HIS A 65 2.41 -5.80 7.38
N LEU A 66 3.47 -5.02 7.60
CA LEU A 66 3.45 -3.89 8.53
C LEU A 66 2.45 -2.82 8.10
N TYR A 67 2.40 -2.50 6.81
CA TYR A 67 1.42 -1.55 6.29
C TYR A 67 -0.02 -2.07 6.43
N LEU A 68 -0.26 -3.35 6.12
CA LEU A 68 -1.59 -3.94 6.27
C LEU A 68 -2.08 -3.92 7.72
N ASP A 69 -1.19 -4.22 8.68
CA ASP A 69 -1.50 -4.15 10.11
C ASP A 69 -1.85 -2.71 10.54
N ARG A 70 -1.03 -1.73 10.13
CA ARG A 70 -1.30 -0.30 10.38
C ARG A 70 -2.63 0.16 9.77
N LEU A 71 -2.97 -0.34 8.58
CA LEU A 71 -4.22 -0.03 7.87
C LEU A 71 -5.43 -0.80 8.43
N GLY A 72 -5.23 -1.69 9.41
CA GLY A 72 -6.31 -2.52 9.97
C GLY A 72 -6.87 -3.53 8.96
N VAL A 73 -6.14 -3.84 7.89
CA VAL A 73 -6.52 -4.85 6.91
C VAL A 73 -6.23 -6.22 7.51
N LYS A 74 -7.30 -6.91 7.91
CA LYS A 74 -7.21 -8.27 8.47
C LYS A 74 -7.48 -9.28 7.36
N GLY A 75 -6.62 -10.28 7.26
CA GLY A 75 -7.01 -11.52 6.58
C GLY A 75 -8.10 -12.18 7.41
N ASP A 76 -9.17 -12.63 6.76
CA ASP A 76 -10.12 -13.56 7.39
C ASP A 76 -9.31 -14.83 7.70
N GLY A 77 -8.80 -14.93 8.92
CA GLY A 77 -8.00 -16.05 9.41
C GLY A 77 -8.84 -17.30 9.63
N ARG A 78 -9.56 -17.75 8.60
CA ARG A 78 -10.45 -18.91 8.63
C ARG A 78 -10.20 -19.84 7.45
#